data_AF-A0A183BPN5-F1
#
_entry.id   AF-A0A183BPN5-F1
#
_cell.length_a   1.000
_cell.length_b   1.000
_cell.length_c   1.000
_cell.angle_alpha   90.00
_cell.angle_beta   90.00
_cell.angle_gamma   90.00
#
_symmetry.space_group_name_H-M   'P 1'
#
loop_
_entity.id
_entity.type
_entity.pdbx_description
1 polymer ?
#
loop_
_entity_poly.entity_id
_entity_poly.type
_entity_poly.pdbx_seq_one_letter_code
_entity_poly.pdbx_strand_id
1 'polypeptide(L)'
;MQREDAPRLERYYAEERVKVALEELNSDFYVFQRMLSQAHILLDLNTLAQLAIYEPTSFQCLVDLAQKMALVDGEAVVQSPEELAHVQCDGSLFGQPFPEAKLYPEGPTENHLEVPRQLTLDEY
;
A
#
# COMPACT_ATOMS: atom_id res chain seq x y z
N MET A 1 6.48 23.36 -15.01
CA MET A 1 6.77 23.13 -13.58
C MET A 1 5.63 22.43 -12.85
N GLN A 2 4.34 22.76 -13.00
CA GLN A 2 3.29 22.17 -12.13
C GLN A 2 2.79 20.74 -12.47
N ARG A 3 3.05 20.19 -13.67
CA ARG A 3 2.44 18.91 -14.09
C ARG A 3 3.13 17.66 -13.51
N GLU A 4 4.43 17.72 -13.26
CA GLU A 4 5.21 16.56 -12.79
C GLU A 4 5.10 16.35 -11.28
N ASP A 5 4.91 17.43 -10.52
CA ASP A 5 4.76 17.38 -9.06
C ASP A 5 3.34 17.01 -8.60
N ALA A 6 2.33 17.25 -9.45
CA ALA A 6 0.92 16.98 -9.15
C ALA A 6 0.66 15.54 -8.64
N PRO A 7 1.13 14.45 -9.30
CA PRO A 7 0.89 13.08 -8.81
C PRO A 7 1.61 12.79 -7.48
N ARG A 8 2.78 13.42 -7.25
CA ARG A 8 3.53 13.25 -6.00
C ARG A 8 2.80 13.93 -4.83
N LEU A 9 2.28 15.13 -5.07
CA LEU A 9 1.47 15.89 -4.12
C LEU A 9 0.17 15.15 -3.79
N GLU A 10 -0.51 14.61 -4.80
CA GLU A 10 -1.76 13.86 -4.59
C GLU A 10 -1.54 12.65 -3.69
N ARG A 11 -0.48 11.87 -3.96
CA ARG A 11 -0.12 10.71 -3.14
C ARG A 11 0.18 11.10 -1.70
N TYR A 12 0.92 12.21 -1.50
CA TYR A 12 1.25 12.73 -0.17
C TYR A 12 -0.03 13.08 0.63
N TYR A 13 -0.95 13.84 0.03
CA TYR A 13 -2.20 14.20 0.70
C TYR A 13 -3.13 13.01 0.93
N ALA A 14 -3.13 12.03 0.02
CA ALA A 14 -3.87 10.80 0.22
C ALA A 14 -3.33 10.02 1.44
N GLU A 15 -2.01 9.93 1.58
CA GLU A 15 -1.37 9.29 2.72
C GLU A 15 -1.72 9.98 4.05
N GLU A 16 -1.66 11.32 4.11
CA GLU A 16 -2.05 12.08 5.30
C GLU A 16 -3.50 11.81 5.72
N ARG A 17 -4.44 11.78 4.75
CA ARG A 17 -5.85 11.49 5.04
C ARG A 17 -6.06 10.09 5.60
N VAL A 18 -5.37 9.11 5.03
CA VAL A 18 -5.45 7.72 5.52
C VAL A 18 -4.87 7.62 6.93
N LYS A 19 -3.73 8.27 7.22
CA LYS A 19 -3.15 8.29 8.57
C LYS A 19 -4.11 8.84 9.61
N VAL A 20 -4.72 10.00 9.34
CA VAL A 20 -5.70 10.61 10.24
C VAL A 20 -6.90 9.68 10.46
N ALA A 21 -7.44 9.09 9.39
CA ALA A 21 -8.57 8.17 9.50
C ALA A 21 -8.23 6.89 10.29
N LEU A 22 -6.99 6.40 10.20
CA LEU A 22 -6.53 5.25 10.98
C LEU A 22 -6.30 5.60 12.45
N GLU A 23 -5.81 6.81 12.74
CA GLU A 23 -5.66 7.32 14.10
C GLU A 23 -7.01 7.41 14.81
N GLU A 24 -8.07 7.86 14.12
CA GLU A 24 -9.45 7.87 14.64
C GLU A 24 -9.95 6.46 15.01
N LEU A 25 -9.48 5.43 14.30
CA LEU A 25 -9.84 4.02 14.50
C LEU A 25 -8.83 3.25 15.37
N ASN A 26 -7.88 3.95 16.00
CA ASN A 26 -6.82 3.38 16.85
C ASN A 26 -5.97 2.31 16.13
N SER A 27 -5.64 2.54 14.87
CA SER A 27 -4.80 1.65 14.06
C SER A 27 -3.51 2.34 13.61
N ASP A 28 -2.41 1.60 13.58
CA ASP A 28 -1.14 2.11 13.05
C ASP A 28 -1.08 1.93 11.53
N PHE A 29 -0.59 2.95 10.84
CA PHE A 29 -0.51 2.97 9.37
C PHE A 29 0.37 1.85 8.79
N TYR A 30 1.52 1.58 9.40
CA TYR A 30 2.46 0.57 8.89
C TYR A 30 1.93 -0.84 9.13
N VAL A 31 1.33 -1.07 10.31
CA VAL A 31 0.67 -2.35 10.62
C VAL A 31 -0.46 -2.59 9.63
N PHE A 32 -1.33 -1.59 9.42
CA PHE A 32 -2.44 -1.67 8.47
C PHE A 32 -1.98 -2.01 7.05
N GLN A 33 -0.98 -1.29 6.51
CA GLN A 33 -0.48 -1.56 5.15
C GLN A 33 0.14 -2.95 5.02
N ARG A 34 0.92 -3.39 6.00
CA ARG A 34 1.54 -4.72 5.96
C ARG A 34 0.49 -5.82 6.00
N MET A 35 -0.54 -5.70 6.85
CA MET A 35 -1.62 -6.68 6.95
C MET A 35 -2.44 -6.76 5.66
N LEU A 36 -2.75 -5.61 5.04
CA LEU A 36 -3.39 -5.60 3.71
C LEU A 36 -2.52 -6.26 2.64
N SER A 37 -1.21 -6.02 2.66
CA SER A 37 -0.27 -6.63 1.71
C SER A 37 -0.17 -8.15 1.90
N GLN A 38 -0.14 -8.64 3.15
CA GLN A 38 -0.20 -10.07 3.48
C GLN A 38 -1.52 -10.72 3.05
N ALA A 39 -2.63 -10.00 3.19
CA ALA A 39 -3.96 -10.43 2.73
C ALA A 39 -4.13 -10.36 1.20
N HIS A 40 -3.11 -9.92 0.45
CA HIS A 40 -3.17 -9.67 -0.98
C HIS A 40 -4.25 -8.64 -1.40
N ILE A 41 -4.54 -7.67 -0.52
CA ILE A 41 -5.44 -6.55 -0.78
C ILE A 41 -4.60 -5.38 -1.31
N LEU A 42 -4.58 -5.23 -2.64
CA LEU A 42 -3.77 -4.23 -3.35
C LEU A 42 -4.58 -2.95 -3.63
N LEU A 43 -4.84 -2.17 -2.58
CA LEU A 43 -5.52 -0.87 -2.70
C LEU A 43 -4.52 0.27 -2.67
N ASP A 44 -4.60 1.16 -3.66
CA ASP A 44 -3.76 2.36 -3.72
C ASP A 44 -4.15 3.36 -2.64
N LEU A 45 -3.20 4.17 -2.19
CA LEU A 45 -3.42 5.23 -1.19
C LEU A 45 -4.56 6.19 -1.58
N ASN A 46 -4.67 6.52 -2.87
CA ASN A 46 -5.75 7.39 -3.36
C ASN A 46 -7.13 6.73 -3.17
N THR A 47 -7.23 5.42 -3.42
CA THR A 47 -8.49 4.67 -3.23
C THR A 47 -8.82 4.51 -1.76
N LEU A 48 -7.83 4.24 -0.90
CA LEU A 48 -8.01 4.18 0.55
C LEU A 48 -8.46 5.53 1.11
N ALA A 49 -7.86 6.63 0.66
CA ALA A 49 -8.26 7.97 1.06
C ALA A 49 -9.69 8.31 0.62
N GLN A 50 -10.10 7.87 -0.57
CA GLN A 50 -11.48 8.03 -1.04
C GLN A 50 -12.46 7.19 -0.22
N LEU A 51 -12.12 5.94 0.10
CA LEU A 51 -12.94 5.08 0.97
C LEU A 51 -13.10 5.71 2.36
N ALA A 52 -12.03 6.23 2.95
CA ALA A 52 -12.10 6.89 4.25
C ALA A 52 -13.07 8.10 4.27
N ILE A 53 -13.17 8.85 3.15
CA ILE A 53 -14.03 10.03 3.05
C ILE A 53 -15.48 9.65 2.71
N TYR A 54 -15.67 8.80 1.70
CA TYR A 54 -16.97 8.57 1.08
C TYR A 54 -17.66 7.30 1.55
N GLU A 55 -16.90 6.32 2.03
CA GLU A 55 -17.39 4.99 2.44
C GLU A 55 -16.81 4.61 3.82
N PRO A 56 -17.12 5.38 4.88
CA PRO A 56 -16.48 5.23 6.19
C PRO A 56 -16.73 3.85 6.82
N THR A 57 -17.91 3.25 6.59
CA THR A 57 -18.24 1.91 7.08
C THR A 57 -17.39 0.84 6.40
N SER A 58 -17.19 0.92 5.08
CA SER A 58 -16.34 0.01 4.34
C SER A 58 -14.88 0.14 4.76
N PHE A 59 -14.42 1.38 4.98
CA PHE A 59 -13.08 1.65 5.49
C PHE A 59 -12.88 1.07 6.90
N GLN A 60 -13.86 1.24 7.79
CA GLN A 60 -13.84 0.65 9.12
C GLN A 60 -13.72 -0.88 9.06
N CYS A 61 -14.49 -1.56 8.22
CA CYS A 61 -14.39 -3.01 8.07
C CYS A 61 -13.00 -3.48 7.61
N LEU A 62 -12.31 -2.70 6.76
CA LEU A 62 -10.92 -2.99 6.37
C LEU A 62 -9.96 -2.83 7.54
N VAL A 63 -10.17 -1.82 8.38
CA VAL A 63 -9.35 -1.59 9.58
C VAL A 63 -9.56 -2.71 10.60
N ASP A 64 -10.81 -3.10 10.87
CA ASP A 64 -11.14 -4.22 11.76
C ASP A 64 -10.50 -5.53 11.26
N LEU A 65 -10.52 -5.77 9.94
CA LEU A 65 -9.84 -6.92 9.32
C LEU A 65 -8.34 -6.89 9.61
N ALA A 66 -7.67 -5.77 9.33
CA ALA A 66 -6.23 -5.63 9.52
C ALA A 66 -5.84 -5.76 10.99
N GLN A 67 -6.62 -5.18 11.90
CA GLN A 67 -6.42 -5.29 13.35
C GLN A 67 -6.61 -6.72 13.83
N LYS A 68 -7.64 -7.43 13.34
CA LYS A 68 -7.82 -8.84 13.69
C LYS A 68 -6.68 -9.71 13.18
N MET A 69 -6.22 -9.46 11.96
CA MET A 69 -5.06 -10.16 11.40
C MET A 69 -3.79 -9.91 12.24
N ALA A 70 -3.53 -8.66 12.61
CA ALA A 70 -2.39 -8.30 13.46
C ALA A 70 -2.46 -8.99 14.84
N LEU A 71 -3.64 -9.06 15.44
CA LEU A 71 -3.85 -9.78 16.71
C LEU A 71 -3.55 -11.28 16.57
N VAL A 72 -4.00 -11.90 15.48
CA VAL A 72 -3.74 -13.33 15.20
C VAL A 72 -2.26 -13.59 14.92
N ASP A 73 -1.55 -12.65 14.28
CA ASP A 73 -0.10 -12.70 14.04
C ASP A 73 0.73 -12.44 15.32
N GLY A 74 0.07 -12.12 16.44
CA GLY A 74 0.69 -11.91 17.74
C GLY A 74 1.17 -10.47 18.00
N GLU A 75 0.74 -9.51 17.20
CA GLU A 75 1.06 -8.10 17.42
C GLU A 75 0.12 -7.45 18.44
N ALA A 76 0.66 -6.46 19.15
CA ALA A 76 -0.12 -5.68 20.10
C ALA A 76 -1.04 -4.70 19.35
N VAL A 77 -2.34 -4.92 19.44
CA VAL A 77 -3.38 -4.04 18.90
C VAL A 77 -4.09 -3.34 20.05
N VAL A 78 -4.56 -2.12 19.81
CA VAL A 78 -5.23 -1.29 20.83
C VAL A 78 -6.63 -1.81 21.17
N GLN A 79 -7.36 -2.31 20.17
CA GLN A 79 -8.72 -2.82 20.34
C GLN A 79 -8.77 -4.16 21.07
N SER A 80 -9.85 -4.38 21.82
CA SER A 80 -10.05 -5.63 22.54
C SER A 80 -10.44 -6.77 21.58
N PRO A 81 -10.03 -8.02 21.87
CA PRO A 81 -10.39 -9.17 21.03
C PRO A 81 -11.90 -9.42 20.93
N GLU A 82 -12.68 -8.92 21.90
CA GLU A 82 -14.14 -9.01 21.93
C GLU A 82 -14.78 -8.07 20.89
N GLU A 83 -14.21 -6.88 20.69
CA GLU A 83 -14.66 -5.91 19.69
C GLU A 83 -14.47 -6.42 18.27
N LEU A 84 -13.48 -7.27 18.03
CA LEU A 84 -13.15 -7.86 16.72
C LEU A 84 -13.77 -9.24 16.49
N ALA A 85 -14.70 -9.67 17.35
CA ALA A 85 -15.28 -11.02 17.28
C ALA A 85 -16.10 -11.26 16.00
N HIS A 86 -16.68 -10.22 15.41
CA HIS A 86 -17.50 -10.29 14.18
C HIS A 86 -16.70 -10.62 12.92
N VAL A 87 -15.40 -10.31 12.90
CA VAL A 87 -14.56 -10.53 11.73
C VAL A 87 -14.10 -11.98 11.69
N GLN A 88 -14.15 -12.65 10.56
CA GLN A 88 -13.61 -14.02 10.41
C GLN A 88 -12.31 -13.96 9.60
N CYS A 89 -11.24 -14.55 10.13
CA CYS A 89 -9.96 -14.63 9.45
C CYS A 89 -9.64 -16.10 9.15
N ASP A 90 -9.49 -16.41 7.86
CA ASP A 90 -9.03 -17.71 7.40
C ASP A 90 -7.52 -17.71 7.19
N GLY A 91 -6.90 -18.90 7.29
CA GLY A 91 -5.46 -19.07 7.08
C GLY A 91 -4.96 -18.63 5.69
N SER A 92 -5.86 -18.52 4.70
CA SER A 92 -5.53 -18.00 3.36
C SER A 92 -5.16 -16.51 3.35
N LEU A 93 -5.52 -15.76 4.39
CA LEU A 93 -5.22 -14.33 4.50
C LEU A 93 -3.78 -14.06 4.99
N PHE A 94 -3.10 -15.06 5.53
CA PHE A 94 -1.73 -14.95 6.05
C PHE A 94 -0.71 -15.37 4.99
N GLY A 95 -0.80 -14.75 3.81
CA GLY A 95 0.13 -14.96 2.71
C GLY A 95 1.48 -14.28 2.95
N GLN A 96 2.50 -14.68 2.20
CA GLN A 96 3.68 -13.84 2.03
C GLN A 96 3.29 -12.66 1.13
N PRO A 97 3.64 -11.41 1.49
CA PRO A 97 3.43 -10.25 0.62
C PRO A 97 3.97 -10.52 -0.78
N PHE A 98 3.27 -10.04 -1.81
CA PHE A 98 3.83 -10.11 -3.16
C PHE A 98 5.15 -9.34 -3.22
N PRO A 99 6.14 -9.84 -3.98
CA PRO A 99 7.38 -9.12 -4.17
C PRO A 99 7.07 -7.75 -4.78
N GLU A 100 7.72 -6.71 -4.28
CA GLU A 100 7.58 -5.37 -4.85
C GLU A 100 7.97 -5.39 -6.33
N ALA A 101 7.30 -4.55 -7.13
CA ALA A 101 7.63 -4.41 -8.53
C ALA A 101 9.12 -4.05 -8.66
N LYS A 102 9.86 -4.83 -9.45
CA LYS A 102 11.28 -4.59 -9.68
C LYS A 102 11.43 -3.22 -10.34
N LEU A 103 11.91 -2.25 -9.58
CA LEU A 103 12.27 -0.94 -10.10
C LEU A 103 13.51 -1.12 -10.97
N TYR A 104 13.30 -1.17 -12.28
CA TYR A 104 14.41 -1.05 -13.21
C TYR A 104 14.90 0.40 -13.15
N PRO A 105 16.21 0.63 -13.02
CA PRO A 105 16.74 1.99 -13.15
C PRO A 105 16.29 2.57 -14.49
N GLU A 106 15.88 3.83 -14.48
CA GLU A 106 15.48 4.57 -15.67
C GLU A 106 16.68 4.76 -16.59
N GLY A 107 16.99 3.74 -17.39
CA GLY A 107 18.17 3.73 -18.25
C GLY A 107 19.47 4.00 -17.48
N PRO A 108 20.60 4.05 -18.19
CA PRO A 108 21.86 4.43 -17.57
C PRO A 108 21.91 5.96 -17.45
N THR A 109 21.83 6.50 -16.23
CA THR A 109 22.18 7.90 -15.92
C THR A 109 23.61 8.27 -16.30
N GLU A 110 24.47 7.26 -16.56
CA GLU A 110 25.91 7.41 -16.80
C GLU A 110 26.38 7.02 -18.22
N ASN A 111 25.60 6.25 -19.00
CA ASN A 111 26.02 5.76 -20.34
C ASN A 111 25.54 6.66 -21.48
N HIS A 112 25.49 7.97 -21.28
CA HIS A 112 25.23 8.93 -22.38
C HIS A 112 26.53 9.41 -23.06
N LEU A 113 27.70 9.04 -22.51
CA LEU A 113 29.00 9.45 -23.05
C LEU A 113 29.44 8.58 -24.23
N GLU A 114 28.92 7.36 -24.34
CA GLU A 114 29.20 6.47 -25.45
C GLU A 114 28.09 6.61 -26.50
N VAL A 115 28.45 7.18 -27.65
CA VAL A 115 27.52 7.29 -28.79
C VAL A 115 27.11 5.88 -29.21
N PRO A 116 25.80 5.57 -29.34
CA PRO A 116 25.37 4.25 -29.77
C PRO A 116 26.01 3.90 -31.10
N ARG A 117 26.63 2.72 -31.17
CA ARG A 117 27.26 2.23 -32.39
C ARG A 117 26.20 2.07 -33.49
N GLN A 118 26.56 2.43 -34.72
CA GLN A 118 25.72 2.14 -35.88
C GLN A 118 25.66 0.63 -36.13
N LEU A 119 24.44 0.11 -36.29
CA LEU A 119 24.21 -1.29 -36.67
C LEU A 119 24.89 -1.58 -38.01
N THR A 120 25.48 -2.76 -38.11
CA THR A 120 26.06 -3.26 -39.37
C THR A 120 24.96 -3.84 -40.27
N LEU A 121 25.21 -3.94 -41.58
CA LEU A 121 24.23 -4.46 -42.56
C LEU A 121 23.79 -5.91 -42.27
N ASP A 122 24.61 -6.67 -41.55
CA ASP A 122 24.32 -8.06 -41.16
C ASP A 122 23.33 -8.14 -39.97
N GLU A 123 23.11 -7.02 -39.28
CA GLU A 123 22.23 -6.89 -38.10
C GLU A 123 20.86 -6.27 -38.44
N TYR A 124 20.58 -6.01 -39.73
CA TYR A 124 19.33 -5.46 -40.27
C TYR A 124 18.28 -6.53 -40.59
#